data_AF-A0A814TD95-F1
#
_entry.id   AF-A0A814TD95-F1
#
_cell.length_a   1.000
_cell.length_b   1.000
_cell.length_c   1.000
_cell.angle_alpha   90.00
_cell.angle_beta   90.00
_cell.angle_gamma   90.00
#
_symmetry.space_group_name_H-M   'P 1'
#
loop_
_entity.id
_entity.type
_entity.pdbx_description
1 polymer ?
#
loop_
_entity_poly.entity_id
_entity_poly.type
_entity_poly.pdbx_seq_one_letter_code
_entity_poly.pdbx_strand_id
1 'polypeptide(L)'
;MRNTKRKKRTKCWIKEAVFDNAVKAEVSLGNTWSKHYTNYSDIGRKVYYRCRKSKLRGPQCSAGIYLLYHAESDQVSIYKTETDHDHHERKVRGIDENVNKCIEDLFNDGITKPKQIIRALQTRNFELPSYVQIKNFLVQYKKTKFGSYIVSLGESEQWCKQNINISTDENKYFVVSYKIMYNDEEDVDGNKFRVFLSTVRLLNIASISSHIHADATYKLIWQGFPALIIGATDLKKVFHPFGLAICSNEKTKDFKFIFNSIQIGLEKIKKDLLKPSALVSDAADSIKNGFKNVFKDEYNQIMCWSHMKMKVQNRICHIDDKAIADEMMNDIEMLQLSNSSTVFELALTLFMKKEPHVRSRFLVIASNIINNWSIERDPSSTNAKVFPKEPTICLNL
;
A
#
# COMPACT_ATOMS: atom_id res chain seq x y z
N MET A 1 -7.59 -30.29 -42.95
CA MET A 1 -8.65 -31.19 -42.44
C MET A 1 -9.99 -30.50 -42.57
N ARG A 2 -10.93 -31.09 -43.32
CA ARG A 2 -12.29 -30.55 -43.52
C ARG A 2 -13.01 -30.47 -42.17
N ASN A 3 -13.54 -29.31 -41.87
CA ASN A 3 -14.37 -29.05 -40.69
C ASN A 3 -15.65 -29.89 -40.84
N THR A 4 -15.66 -31.10 -40.30
CA THR A 4 -16.85 -31.94 -40.23
C THR A 4 -17.85 -31.24 -39.32
N LYS A 5 -18.80 -30.51 -39.91
CA LYS A 5 -19.97 -29.98 -39.20
C LYS A 5 -20.60 -31.15 -38.45
N ARG A 6 -20.46 -31.13 -37.12
CA ARG A 6 -21.07 -32.10 -36.21
C ARG A 6 -22.55 -32.22 -36.59
N LYS A 7 -22.99 -33.42 -37.04
CA LYS A 7 -24.42 -33.69 -37.33
C LYS A 7 -25.23 -33.20 -36.13
N LYS A 8 -26.14 -32.24 -36.33
CA LYS A 8 -27.10 -31.83 -35.31
C LYS A 8 -27.89 -33.09 -34.94
N ARG A 9 -27.66 -33.64 -33.75
CA ARG A 9 -28.54 -34.67 -33.19
C ARG A 9 -29.93 -34.05 -33.08
N THR A 10 -30.88 -34.57 -33.85
CA THR A 10 -32.29 -34.19 -33.74
C THR A 10 -32.75 -34.65 -32.35
N LYS A 11 -33.03 -33.71 -31.45
CA LYS A 11 -33.56 -34.04 -30.13
C LYS A 11 -34.99 -34.56 -30.31
N CYS A 12 -35.28 -35.75 -29.76
CA CYS A 12 -36.66 -36.24 -29.63
C CYS A 12 -37.34 -35.45 -28.51
N TRP A 13 -38.55 -34.95 -28.77
CA TRP A 13 -39.30 -34.11 -27.84
C TRP A 13 -40.65 -34.74 -27.56
N ILE A 14 -40.90 -35.06 -26.29
CA ILE A 14 -42.13 -35.70 -25.83
C ILE A 14 -42.98 -34.64 -25.14
N LYS A 15 -44.26 -34.55 -25.51
CA LYS A 15 -45.24 -33.69 -24.83
C LYS A 15 -45.53 -34.28 -23.46
N GLU A 16 -45.25 -33.53 -22.41
CA GLU A 16 -45.43 -34.00 -21.03
C GLU A 16 -46.76 -33.52 -20.43
N ALA A 17 -47.10 -32.25 -20.59
CA ALA A 17 -48.32 -31.69 -20.02
C ALA A 17 -48.83 -30.46 -20.81
N VAL A 18 -50.06 -30.08 -20.54
CA VAL A 18 -50.70 -28.84 -21.02
C VAL A 18 -51.20 -28.07 -19.81
N PHE A 19 -50.94 -26.77 -19.79
CA PHE A 19 -51.40 -25.86 -18.74
C PHE A 19 -52.34 -24.82 -19.34
N ASP A 20 -53.34 -24.41 -18.55
CA ASP A 20 -54.33 -23.41 -18.97
C ASP A 20 -53.75 -21.99 -19.07
N ASN A 21 -52.58 -21.76 -18.48
CA ASN A 21 -51.92 -20.46 -18.53
C ASN A 21 -50.39 -20.56 -18.40
N ALA A 22 -49.74 -19.50 -18.87
CA ALA A 22 -48.28 -19.31 -18.86
C ALA A 22 -47.66 -19.41 -17.46
N VAL A 23 -48.31 -18.82 -16.46
CA VAL A 23 -47.76 -18.72 -15.10
C VAL A 23 -47.60 -20.10 -14.48
N LYS A 24 -48.62 -20.97 -14.61
CA LYS A 24 -48.57 -22.35 -14.12
C LYS A 24 -47.46 -23.15 -14.82
N ALA A 25 -47.32 -22.98 -16.14
CA ALA A 25 -46.29 -23.66 -16.93
C ALA A 25 -44.85 -23.19 -16.59
N GLU A 26 -44.66 -21.92 -16.25
CA GLU A 26 -43.36 -21.40 -15.84
C GLU A 26 -43.00 -21.81 -14.42
N VAL A 27 -43.98 -21.84 -13.50
CA VAL A 27 -43.79 -22.34 -12.13
C VAL A 27 -43.40 -23.82 -12.14
N SER A 28 -43.99 -24.65 -13.02
CA SER A 28 -43.67 -26.08 -13.11
C SER A 28 -42.24 -26.37 -13.57
N LEU A 29 -41.54 -25.40 -14.16
CA LEU A 29 -40.12 -25.56 -14.50
C LEU A 29 -39.23 -25.54 -13.24
N GLY A 30 -39.63 -24.85 -12.17
CA GLY A 30 -38.81 -24.70 -10.97
C GLY A 30 -37.43 -24.07 -11.23
N ASN A 31 -36.50 -24.22 -10.28
CA ASN A 31 -35.19 -23.53 -10.30
C ASN A 31 -34.08 -24.23 -11.11
N THR A 32 -34.37 -25.40 -11.69
CA THR A 32 -33.40 -26.27 -12.36
C THR A 32 -33.09 -25.81 -13.79
N TRP A 33 -34.02 -25.09 -14.42
CA TRP A 33 -33.97 -24.72 -15.82
C TRP A 33 -33.67 -23.24 -16.02
N SER A 34 -33.09 -22.91 -17.17
CA SER A 34 -32.80 -21.53 -17.54
C SER A 34 -33.10 -21.30 -19.02
N LYS A 35 -33.72 -20.16 -19.32
CA LYS A 35 -34.09 -19.78 -20.69
C LYS A 35 -32.85 -19.74 -21.57
N HIS A 36 -32.96 -20.35 -22.74
CA HIS A 36 -31.87 -20.47 -23.71
C HIS A 36 -32.14 -19.62 -24.94
N TYR A 37 -33.22 -19.89 -25.67
CA TYR A 37 -33.65 -19.11 -26.83
C TYR A 37 -35.15 -19.30 -27.08
N THR A 38 -35.72 -18.43 -27.92
CA THR A 38 -37.13 -18.47 -28.32
C THR A 38 -37.21 -18.63 -29.84
N ASN A 39 -38.19 -19.39 -30.32
CA ASN A 39 -38.53 -19.53 -31.73
C ASN A 39 -40.02 -19.23 -31.94
N TYR A 40 -40.37 -18.62 -33.07
CA TYR A 40 -41.75 -18.31 -33.45
C TYR A 40 -42.12 -19.14 -34.68
N SER A 41 -43.32 -19.70 -34.66
CA SER A 41 -43.88 -20.51 -35.74
C SER A 41 -45.38 -20.26 -35.83
N ASP A 42 -46.02 -20.73 -36.90
CA ASP A 42 -47.47 -20.57 -37.11
C ASP A 42 -48.30 -21.22 -35.98
N ILE A 43 -47.76 -22.27 -35.35
CA ILE A 43 -48.38 -22.96 -34.21
C ILE A 43 -48.23 -22.15 -32.91
N GLY A 44 -47.36 -21.14 -32.89
CA GLY A 44 -47.12 -20.25 -31.77
C GLY A 44 -45.65 -20.12 -31.36
N ARG A 45 -45.43 -19.62 -30.13
CA ARG A 45 -44.10 -19.26 -29.59
C ARG A 45 -43.49 -20.41 -28.79
N LYS A 46 -42.33 -20.92 -29.21
CA LYS A 46 -41.56 -21.94 -28.49
C LYS A 46 -40.43 -21.31 -27.68
N VAL A 47 -40.44 -21.48 -26.37
CA VAL A 47 -39.37 -21.01 -25.48
C VAL A 47 -38.56 -22.21 -24.98
N TYR A 48 -37.30 -22.30 -25.40
CA TYR A 48 -36.40 -23.39 -25.04
C TYR A 48 -35.62 -23.07 -23.77
N TYR A 49 -35.52 -24.07 -22.91
CA TYR A 49 -34.80 -24.06 -21.64
C TYR A 49 -33.69 -25.12 -21.65
N ARG A 50 -32.59 -24.80 -20.99
CA ARG A 50 -31.47 -25.72 -20.74
C ARG A 50 -31.18 -25.81 -19.25
N CYS A 51 -30.59 -26.92 -18.83
CA CYS A 51 -30.17 -27.12 -17.45
C CYS A 51 -29.26 -25.97 -16.98
N ARG A 52 -29.58 -25.38 -15.82
CA ARG A 52 -28.82 -24.25 -15.25
C ARG A 52 -27.42 -24.69 -14.80
N LYS A 53 -27.23 -25.97 -14.45
CA LYS A 53 -25.96 -26.54 -13.97
C LYS A 53 -24.89 -26.67 -15.07
N SER A 54 -25.27 -26.72 -16.35
CA SER A 54 -24.34 -26.80 -17.49
C SER A 54 -23.93 -25.46 -18.10
N LYS A 55 -24.29 -24.32 -17.49
CA LYS A 55 -23.93 -22.97 -17.98
C LYS A 55 -22.41 -22.67 -17.99
N LEU A 56 -21.59 -23.50 -17.34
CA LEU A 56 -20.13 -23.28 -17.22
C LEU A 56 -19.37 -24.10 -18.27
N ARG A 57 -18.21 -23.59 -18.71
CA ARG A 57 -17.37 -24.18 -19.78
C ARG A 57 -17.17 -25.69 -19.56
N GLY A 58 -17.74 -26.51 -20.44
CA GLY A 58 -17.73 -27.97 -20.35
C GLY A 58 -18.82 -28.64 -21.21
N PRO A 59 -18.90 -29.98 -21.19
CA PRO A 59 -19.97 -30.73 -21.87
C PRO A 59 -21.34 -30.23 -21.42
N GLN A 60 -22.22 -29.93 -22.38
CA GLN A 60 -23.57 -29.47 -22.08
C GLN A 60 -24.45 -30.66 -21.70
N CYS A 61 -25.27 -30.45 -20.66
CA CYS A 61 -26.26 -31.44 -20.23
C CYS A 61 -27.19 -31.78 -21.40
N SER A 62 -27.42 -33.07 -21.62
CA SER A 62 -28.24 -33.55 -22.74
C SER A 62 -29.73 -33.19 -22.59
N ALA A 63 -30.21 -33.15 -21.34
CA ALA A 63 -31.59 -32.82 -20.98
C ALA A 63 -32.01 -31.40 -21.44
N GLY A 64 -33.22 -31.30 -21.99
CA GLY A 64 -33.82 -30.05 -22.49
C GLY A 64 -35.32 -30.00 -22.26
N ILE A 65 -35.84 -28.78 -22.10
CA ILE A 65 -37.28 -28.52 -22.03
C ILE A 65 -37.63 -27.38 -22.99
N TYR A 66 -38.81 -27.39 -23.60
CA TYR A 66 -39.39 -26.17 -24.13
C TYR A 66 -40.86 -26.02 -23.77
N LEU A 67 -41.30 -24.77 -23.67
CA LEU A 67 -42.71 -24.40 -23.57
C LEU A 67 -43.21 -23.94 -24.94
N LEU A 68 -44.32 -24.48 -25.40
CA LEU A 68 -45.05 -24.01 -26.58
C LEU A 68 -46.28 -23.23 -26.11
N TYR A 69 -46.24 -21.94 -26.36
CA TYR A 69 -47.38 -21.04 -26.24
C TYR A 69 -48.16 -21.10 -27.55
N HIS A 70 -49.37 -21.64 -27.53
CA HIS A 70 -50.17 -21.82 -28.76
C HIS A 70 -50.65 -20.48 -29.30
N ALA A 71 -50.74 -20.34 -30.62
CA ALA A 71 -51.23 -19.10 -31.25
C ALA A 71 -52.74 -18.90 -31.10
N GLU A 72 -53.50 -20.01 -31.03
CA GLU A 72 -54.97 -20.01 -31.06
C GLU A 72 -55.60 -20.18 -29.67
N SER A 73 -54.80 -20.27 -28.60
CA SER A 73 -55.31 -20.40 -27.24
C SER A 73 -54.27 -19.94 -26.21
N ASP A 74 -54.73 -19.63 -25.00
CA ASP A 74 -53.87 -19.30 -23.85
C ASP A 74 -53.18 -20.53 -23.22
N GLN A 75 -53.39 -21.71 -23.81
CA GLN A 75 -52.77 -22.93 -23.34
C GLN A 75 -51.26 -22.93 -23.60
N VAL A 76 -50.53 -23.57 -22.69
CA VAL A 76 -49.08 -23.76 -22.81
C VAL A 76 -48.74 -25.24 -22.67
N SER A 77 -48.16 -25.83 -23.71
CA SER A 77 -47.67 -27.22 -23.67
C SER A 77 -46.20 -27.27 -23.26
N ILE A 78 -45.84 -28.19 -22.37
CA ILE A 78 -44.45 -28.48 -22.04
C ILE A 78 -43.96 -29.72 -22.78
N TYR A 79 -42.74 -29.63 -23.31
CA TYR A 79 -42.07 -30.72 -23.98
C TYR A 79 -40.69 -30.98 -23.36
N LYS A 80 -40.39 -32.23 -23.06
CA LYS A 80 -39.09 -32.68 -22.51
C LYS A 80 -38.35 -33.57 -23.51
N THR A 81 -37.03 -33.59 -23.40
CA THR A 81 -36.21 -34.62 -24.04
C THR A 81 -36.28 -35.93 -23.26
N GLU A 82 -36.13 -37.07 -23.94
CA GLU A 82 -36.07 -38.41 -23.31
C GLU A 82 -34.90 -38.61 -22.34
N THR A 83 -33.83 -37.82 -22.46
CA THR A 83 -32.63 -37.97 -21.65
C THR A 83 -32.73 -37.23 -20.32
N ASP A 84 -32.50 -37.95 -19.22
CA ASP A 84 -32.36 -37.39 -17.88
C ASP A 84 -31.06 -36.58 -17.68
N HIS A 85 -30.96 -35.88 -16.55
CA HIS A 85 -29.79 -35.09 -16.19
C HIS A 85 -28.53 -35.95 -16.01
N ASP A 86 -27.49 -35.67 -16.80
CA ASP A 86 -26.22 -36.41 -16.86
C ASP A 86 -25.08 -35.77 -16.04
N HIS A 87 -25.39 -35.15 -14.88
CA HIS A 87 -24.40 -34.46 -14.02
C HIS A 87 -24.51 -34.83 -12.52
N HIS A 88 -23.38 -34.93 -11.81
CA HIS A 88 -23.32 -35.21 -10.36
C HIS A 88 -23.62 -33.99 -9.47
N GLU A 89 -24.08 -34.23 -8.22
CA GLU A 89 -24.33 -33.19 -7.20
C GLU A 89 -23.04 -32.55 -6.65
N ARG A 90 -23.11 -31.28 -6.21
CA ARG A 90 -21.92 -30.48 -5.81
C ARG A 90 -21.63 -30.58 -4.31
N LYS A 91 -20.33 -30.60 -3.95
CA LYS A 91 -19.82 -30.36 -2.58
C LYS A 91 -20.24 -28.97 -2.05
N VAL A 92 -20.51 -28.91 -0.74
CA VAL A 92 -20.94 -27.72 0.02
C VAL A 92 -19.96 -26.55 -0.19
N ARG A 93 -20.49 -25.34 -0.39
CA ARG A 93 -19.70 -24.10 -0.53
C ARG A 93 -19.53 -23.43 0.82
N GLY A 94 -18.29 -23.14 1.22
CA GLY A 94 -18.00 -22.38 2.45
C GLY A 94 -16.75 -22.89 3.15
N ILE A 95 -16.31 -22.18 4.18
CA ILE A 95 -15.38 -22.70 5.19
C ILE A 95 -16.24 -23.09 6.40
N ASP A 96 -15.94 -24.23 7.03
CA ASP A 96 -16.61 -24.64 8.26
C ASP A 96 -16.47 -23.58 9.37
N GLU A 97 -17.50 -23.42 10.19
CA GLU A 97 -17.56 -22.38 11.21
C GLU A 97 -16.46 -22.54 12.28
N ASN A 98 -16.12 -23.78 12.64
CA ASN A 98 -15.02 -24.04 13.59
C ASN A 98 -13.67 -23.64 12.99
N VAL A 99 -13.51 -23.88 11.69
CA VAL A 99 -12.31 -23.48 10.95
C VAL A 99 -12.22 -21.96 10.84
N ASN A 100 -13.33 -21.25 10.62
CA ASN A 100 -13.36 -19.78 10.63
C ASN A 100 -12.88 -19.24 11.97
N LYS A 101 -13.43 -19.72 13.08
CA LYS A 101 -13.05 -19.29 14.43
C LYS A 101 -11.57 -19.53 14.72
N CYS A 102 -11.06 -20.70 14.33
CA CYS A 102 -9.63 -21.00 14.43
C CYS A 102 -8.76 -20.06 13.56
N ILE A 103 -9.22 -19.66 12.38
CA ILE A 103 -8.51 -18.69 11.53
C ILE A 103 -8.48 -17.31 12.21
N GLU A 104 -9.55 -16.90 12.88
CA GLU A 104 -9.61 -15.64 13.63
C GLU A 104 -8.63 -15.62 14.80
N ASP A 105 -8.59 -16.69 15.59
CA ASP A 105 -7.65 -16.84 16.71
C ASP A 105 -6.20 -16.79 16.23
N LEU A 106 -5.86 -17.59 15.20
CA LEU A 106 -4.52 -17.56 14.58
C LEU A 106 -4.15 -16.17 14.08
N PHE A 107 -5.11 -15.44 13.52
CA PHE A 107 -4.87 -14.07 13.05
C PHE A 107 -4.60 -13.12 14.22
N ASN A 108 -5.35 -13.25 15.32
CA ASN A 108 -5.18 -12.44 16.54
C ASN A 108 -3.84 -12.74 17.24
N ASP A 109 -3.36 -13.99 17.14
CA ASP A 109 -2.04 -14.43 17.62
C ASP A 109 -0.88 -14.02 16.71
N GLY A 110 -1.14 -13.25 15.64
CA GLY A 110 -0.11 -12.70 14.74
C GLY A 110 0.20 -13.55 13.49
N ILE A 111 -0.45 -14.70 13.32
CA ILE A 111 -0.32 -15.54 12.11
C ILE A 111 -1.25 -15.00 11.02
N THR A 112 -0.78 -14.01 10.28
CA THR A 112 -1.63 -13.22 9.36
C THR A 112 -1.61 -13.67 7.89
N LYS A 113 -0.64 -14.51 7.48
CA LYS A 113 -0.48 -14.90 6.07
C LYS A 113 -1.24 -16.19 5.75
N PRO A 114 -2.00 -16.26 4.64
CA PRO A 114 -2.81 -17.44 4.29
C PRO A 114 -2.03 -18.76 4.28
N LYS A 115 -0.79 -18.77 3.76
CA LYS A 115 0.05 -19.98 3.74
C LYS A 115 0.44 -20.45 5.14
N GLN A 116 0.67 -19.52 6.08
CA GLN A 116 1.00 -19.86 7.46
C GLN A 116 -0.24 -20.38 8.19
N ILE A 117 -1.40 -19.78 7.95
CA ILE A 117 -2.68 -20.23 8.49
C ILE A 117 -3.01 -21.64 7.99
N ILE A 118 -2.81 -21.94 6.70
CA ILE A 118 -2.99 -23.32 6.18
C ILE A 118 -2.08 -24.31 6.93
N ARG A 119 -0.81 -23.97 7.13
CA ARG A 119 0.13 -24.84 7.86
C ARG A 119 -0.29 -25.04 9.32
N ALA A 120 -0.81 -23.99 9.97
CA ALA A 120 -1.32 -24.08 11.33
C ALA A 120 -2.58 -24.94 11.41
N LEU A 121 -3.51 -24.81 10.44
CA LEU A 121 -4.71 -25.64 10.34
C LEU A 121 -4.37 -27.12 10.06
N GLN A 122 -3.36 -27.38 9.24
CA GLN A 122 -2.81 -28.72 9.01
C GLN A 122 -2.31 -29.37 10.30
N THR A 123 -1.58 -28.61 11.12
CA THR A 123 -1.06 -29.08 12.40
C THR A 123 -2.18 -29.38 13.40
N ARG A 124 -3.34 -28.71 13.25
CA ARG A 124 -4.52 -28.86 14.11
C ARG A 124 -5.55 -29.88 13.58
N ASN A 125 -5.22 -30.69 12.56
CA ASN A 125 -6.08 -31.73 11.98
C ASN A 125 -7.46 -31.26 11.48
N PHE A 126 -7.59 -30.02 11.00
CA PHE A 126 -8.82 -29.55 10.34
C PHE A 126 -8.88 -29.95 8.86
N GLU A 127 -10.10 -30.10 8.32
CA GLU A 127 -10.30 -30.12 6.87
C GLU A 127 -9.82 -28.80 6.27
N LEU A 128 -8.89 -28.89 5.31
CA LEU A 128 -8.18 -27.72 4.81
C LEU A 128 -9.03 -26.94 3.81
N PRO A 129 -9.37 -25.67 4.11
CA PRO A 129 -9.93 -24.80 3.11
C PRO A 129 -8.89 -24.49 2.04
N SER A 130 -9.35 -24.20 0.82
CA SER A 130 -8.47 -23.73 -0.24
C SER A 130 -7.82 -22.40 0.13
N TYR A 131 -6.65 -22.15 -0.47
CA TYR A 131 -5.96 -20.86 -0.36
C TYR A 131 -6.86 -19.66 -0.69
N VAL A 132 -7.72 -19.80 -1.70
CA VAL A 132 -8.67 -18.75 -2.12
C VAL A 132 -9.72 -18.49 -1.05
N GLN A 133 -10.24 -19.54 -0.41
CA GLN A 133 -11.21 -19.41 0.67
C GLN A 133 -10.61 -18.65 1.86
N ILE A 134 -9.41 -19.03 2.32
CA ILE A 134 -8.73 -18.34 3.43
C ILE A 134 -8.41 -16.89 3.06
N LYS A 135 -7.92 -16.65 1.83
CA LYS A 135 -7.66 -15.30 1.35
C LYS A 135 -8.93 -14.43 1.39
N ASN A 136 -10.05 -14.95 0.89
CA ASN A 136 -11.32 -14.22 0.86
C ASN A 136 -11.87 -14.00 2.28
N PHE A 137 -11.79 -15.01 3.15
CA PHE A 137 -12.18 -14.91 4.56
C PHE A 137 -11.38 -13.80 5.25
N LEU A 138 -10.05 -13.80 5.14
CA LEU A 138 -9.20 -12.78 5.74
C LEU A 138 -9.48 -11.37 5.22
N VAL A 139 -9.82 -11.23 3.93
CA VAL A 139 -10.23 -9.92 3.38
C VAL A 139 -11.49 -9.42 4.07
N GLN A 140 -12.50 -10.26 4.24
CA GLN A 140 -13.74 -9.88 4.92
C GLN A 140 -13.51 -9.64 6.42
N TYR A 141 -12.80 -10.54 7.09
CA TYR A 141 -12.47 -10.41 8.51
C TYR A 141 -11.70 -9.12 8.81
N LYS A 142 -10.70 -8.77 7.99
CA LYS A 142 -9.99 -7.48 8.10
C LYS A 142 -10.92 -6.29 7.89
N LYS A 143 -11.85 -6.37 6.94
CA LYS A 143 -12.83 -5.31 6.67
C LYS A 143 -13.78 -5.11 7.85
N THR A 144 -14.22 -6.20 8.49
CA THR A 144 -15.07 -6.13 9.69
C THR A 144 -14.28 -5.61 10.89
N LYS A 145 -13.03 -6.07 11.08
CA LYS A 145 -12.21 -5.73 12.25
C LYS A 145 -11.62 -4.32 12.20
N PHE A 146 -11.18 -3.86 11.02
CA PHE A 146 -10.46 -2.59 10.85
C PHE A 146 -11.24 -1.55 10.03
N GLY A 147 -12.44 -1.89 9.54
CA GLY A 147 -13.26 -1.02 8.71
C GLY A 147 -12.98 -1.13 7.21
N SER A 148 -13.69 -0.32 6.42
CA SER A 148 -13.47 -0.20 4.97
C SER A 148 -12.05 0.29 4.68
N TYR A 149 -11.44 -0.28 3.64
CA TYR A 149 -10.12 0.14 3.14
C TYR A 149 -10.17 1.48 2.40
N ILE A 150 -11.35 1.93 1.98
CA ILE A 150 -11.58 3.26 1.39
C ILE A 150 -12.16 4.13 2.50
N VAL A 151 -11.46 5.21 2.83
CA VAL A 151 -11.93 6.22 3.78
C VAL A 151 -12.16 7.51 2.99
N SER A 152 -13.36 8.07 3.05
CA SER A 152 -13.65 9.35 2.43
C SER A 152 -12.91 10.49 3.13
N LEU A 153 -12.76 11.63 2.45
CA LEU A 153 -12.17 12.81 3.09
C LEU A 153 -13.01 13.32 4.26
N GLY A 154 -14.34 13.24 4.18
CA GLY A 154 -15.24 13.62 5.27
C GLY A 154 -15.08 12.72 6.51
N GLU A 155 -14.99 11.41 6.32
CA GLU A 155 -14.69 10.47 7.41
C GLU A 155 -13.30 10.73 8.01
N SER A 156 -12.31 11.01 7.16
CA SER A 156 -10.96 11.35 7.60
C SER A 156 -10.95 12.63 8.44
N GLU A 157 -11.70 13.66 8.02
CA GLU A 157 -11.85 14.90 8.77
C GLU A 157 -12.49 14.66 10.13
N GLN A 158 -13.60 13.91 10.16
CA GLN A 158 -14.29 13.59 11.39
C GLN A 158 -13.41 12.80 12.36
N TRP A 159 -12.67 11.82 11.86
CA TRP A 159 -11.69 11.07 12.65
C TRP A 159 -10.60 12.00 13.20
N CYS A 160 -10.11 12.94 12.39
CA CYS A 160 -9.11 13.92 12.85
C CYS A 160 -9.65 14.79 13.98
N LYS A 161 -10.90 15.28 13.87
CA LYS A 161 -11.58 16.06 14.91
C LYS A 161 -11.73 15.27 16.22
N GLN A 162 -12.07 13.98 16.12
CA GLN A 162 -12.25 13.11 17.29
C GLN A 162 -10.93 12.82 18.01
N ASN A 163 -9.80 12.84 17.31
CA ASN A 163 -8.48 12.47 17.84
C ASN A 163 -7.54 13.66 18.05
N ILE A 164 -8.03 14.91 17.99
CA ILE A 164 -7.18 16.11 18.12
C ILE A 164 -6.73 16.40 19.56
N ASN A 165 -7.48 15.91 20.54
CA ASN A 165 -7.24 16.15 21.95
C ASN A 165 -6.06 15.31 22.45
N ILE A 166 -5.18 15.94 23.22
CA ILE A 166 -4.03 15.26 23.84
C ILE A 166 -4.57 14.22 24.83
N SER A 167 -4.06 13.00 24.74
CA SER A 167 -4.40 11.94 25.69
C SER A 167 -3.62 12.09 27.00
N THR A 168 -4.21 11.63 28.11
CA THR A 168 -3.51 11.47 29.39
C THR A 168 -2.44 10.36 29.34
N ASP A 169 -2.58 9.38 28.44
CA ASP A 169 -1.54 8.39 28.18
C ASP A 169 -0.51 8.97 27.20
N GLU A 170 0.71 9.18 27.66
CA GLU A 170 1.79 9.78 26.86
C GLU A 170 2.22 8.95 25.65
N ASN A 171 1.87 7.65 25.61
CA ASN A 171 2.15 6.76 24.49
C ASN A 171 1.01 6.68 23.49
N LYS A 172 -0.17 7.19 23.86
CA LYS A 172 -1.32 7.23 22.96
C LYS A 172 -1.14 8.38 21.98
N TYR A 173 -1.31 8.06 20.70
CA TYR A 173 -1.22 9.05 19.65
C TYR A 173 -2.41 10.00 19.67
N PHE A 174 -2.20 11.17 19.11
CA PHE A 174 -3.24 12.13 18.80
C PHE A 174 -2.90 12.87 17.50
N VAL A 175 -3.91 13.51 16.92
CA VAL A 175 -3.76 14.37 15.75
C VAL A 175 -3.26 15.72 16.23
N VAL A 176 -2.01 16.03 15.92
CA VAL A 176 -1.43 17.32 16.31
C VAL A 176 -2.00 18.42 15.43
N SER A 177 -2.09 18.17 14.13
CA SER A 177 -2.61 19.09 13.13
C SER A 177 -3.13 18.31 11.92
N TYR A 178 -4.12 18.87 11.24
CA TYR A 178 -4.61 18.36 9.97
C TYR A 178 -5.10 19.51 9.10
N LYS A 179 -5.04 19.33 7.78
CA LYS A 179 -5.59 20.26 6.79
C LYS A 179 -6.24 19.45 5.67
N ILE A 180 -7.53 19.66 5.45
CA ILE A 180 -8.29 19.04 4.35
C ILE A 180 -8.78 20.18 3.46
N MET A 181 -8.55 20.03 2.16
CA MET A 181 -8.78 21.06 1.15
C MET A 181 -9.69 20.46 0.08
N TYR A 182 -10.85 21.09 -0.09
CA TYR A 182 -11.85 20.72 -1.07
C TYR A 182 -11.84 21.75 -2.19
N ASN A 183 -11.69 21.31 -3.44
CA ASN A 183 -11.81 22.17 -4.63
C ASN A 183 -11.08 23.53 -4.50
N ASP A 184 -9.79 23.51 -4.18
CA ASP A 184 -9.00 24.74 -4.13
C ASP A 184 -8.86 25.29 -5.55
N GLU A 185 -9.49 26.44 -5.85
CA GLU A 185 -9.54 27.03 -7.20
C GLU A 185 -8.15 27.33 -7.79
N GLU A 186 -7.11 27.44 -6.93
CA GLU A 186 -5.71 27.68 -7.31
C GLU A 186 -4.88 26.41 -7.57
N ASP A 187 -5.40 25.21 -7.25
CA ASP A 187 -4.63 23.96 -7.32
C ASP A 187 -5.35 22.94 -8.23
N VAL A 188 -4.86 22.79 -9.47
CA VAL A 188 -5.40 21.91 -10.54
C VAL A 188 -5.55 20.43 -10.11
N ASP A 189 -4.86 20.02 -9.05
CA ASP A 189 -4.71 18.64 -8.58
C ASP A 189 -5.90 18.09 -7.73
N GLY A 190 -7.03 18.78 -7.67
CA GLY A 190 -8.23 18.29 -6.95
C GLY A 190 -8.09 18.31 -5.42
N ASN A 191 -8.88 17.46 -4.73
CA ASN A 191 -8.94 17.46 -3.27
C ASN A 191 -7.62 16.99 -2.64
N LYS A 192 -7.14 17.70 -1.61
CA LYS A 192 -5.88 17.40 -0.91
C LYS A 192 -6.08 17.31 0.59
N PHE A 193 -5.25 16.52 1.25
CA PHE A 193 -5.23 16.43 2.70
C PHE A 193 -3.82 16.28 3.23
N ARG A 194 -3.66 16.67 4.50
CA ARG A 194 -2.45 16.53 5.30
C ARG A 194 -2.88 16.22 6.72
N VAL A 195 -2.33 15.17 7.31
CA VAL A 195 -2.59 14.79 8.70
C VAL A 195 -1.24 14.51 9.35
N PHE A 196 -0.99 15.09 10.52
CA PHE A 196 0.22 14.84 11.30
C PHE A 196 -0.14 14.29 12.68
N LEU A 197 0.48 13.15 13.00
CA LEU A 197 0.26 12.35 14.20
C LEU A 197 1.53 12.32 15.03
N SER A 198 1.37 12.41 16.36
CA SER A 198 2.44 12.17 17.31
C SER A 198 1.88 11.73 18.66
N THR A 199 2.75 11.49 19.64
CA THR A 199 2.41 11.23 21.04
C THR A 199 3.11 12.27 21.91
N VAL A 200 2.69 12.43 23.16
CA VAL A 200 3.37 13.35 24.10
C VAL A 200 4.83 12.93 24.30
N ARG A 201 5.08 11.63 24.47
CA ARG A 201 6.44 11.09 24.63
C ARG A 201 7.32 11.40 23.43
N LEU A 202 6.78 11.28 22.22
CA LEU A 202 7.52 11.58 20.99
C LEU A 202 7.80 13.07 20.83
N LEU A 203 6.83 13.94 21.12
CA LEU A 203 7.05 15.39 21.10
C LEU A 203 8.08 15.85 22.15
N ASN A 204 8.17 15.17 23.30
CA ASN A 204 9.25 15.42 24.26
C ASN A 204 10.64 15.12 23.65
N ILE A 205 10.78 14.06 22.86
CA ILE A 205 12.03 13.79 22.11
C ILE A 205 12.31 14.91 21.11
N ALA A 206 11.28 15.36 20.37
CA ALA A 206 11.40 16.47 19.44
C ALA A 206 11.90 17.75 20.15
N SER A 207 11.41 18.04 21.35
CA SER A 207 11.75 19.26 22.10
C SER A 207 13.22 19.40 22.47
N ILE A 208 13.94 18.28 22.60
CA ILE A 208 15.37 18.25 22.93
C ILE A 208 16.26 17.95 21.72
N SER A 209 15.67 17.80 20.53
CA SER A 209 16.40 17.44 19.32
C SER A 209 17.10 18.67 18.73
N SER A 210 18.40 18.56 18.48
CA SER A 210 19.19 19.63 17.82
C SER A 210 19.02 19.66 16.30
N HIS A 211 18.52 18.58 15.71
CA HIS A 211 18.39 18.39 14.27
C HIS A 211 17.14 17.58 13.93
N ILE A 212 16.69 17.70 12.69
CA ILE A 212 15.51 16.97 12.20
C ILE A 212 15.90 16.11 11.01
N HIS A 213 15.50 14.85 11.04
CA HIS A 213 15.48 13.96 9.90
C HIS A 213 14.08 14.02 9.29
N ALA A 214 14.00 14.24 7.98
CA ALA A 214 12.76 14.22 7.25
C ALA A 214 12.95 13.43 5.95
N ASP A 215 12.07 12.44 5.74
CA ASP A 215 12.11 11.60 4.56
C ASP A 215 10.76 10.91 4.29
N ALA A 216 10.53 10.55 3.03
CA ALA A 216 9.38 9.80 2.60
C ALA A 216 9.61 8.29 2.69
N THR A 217 8.72 7.56 3.37
CA THR A 217 8.84 6.10 3.45
C THR A 217 8.00 5.41 2.38
N TYR A 218 8.55 5.24 1.16
CA TYR A 218 7.82 4.62 0.05
C TYR A 218 7.39 3.15 0.28
N LYS A 219 7.94 2.47 1.29
CA LYS A 219 7.48 1.13 1.70
C LYS A 219 6.17 1.16 2.49
N LEU A 220 5.79 2.31 3.05
CA LEU A 220 4.58 2.51 3.82
C LEU A 220 3.68 3.50 3.08
N ILE A 221 2.64 2.99 2.45
CA ILE A 221 1.61 3.78 1.79
C ILE A 221 0.26 3.57 2.49
N TRP A 222 -0.50 4.64 2.67
CA TRP A 222 -1.87 4.58 3.19
C TRP A 222 -2.84 4.94 2.08
N GLN A 223 -3.61 3.96 1.59
CA GLN A 223 -4.53 4.13 0.46
C GLN A 223 -3.88 4.74 -0.81
N GLY A 224 -2.60 4.46 -1.03
CA GLY A 224 -1.84 5.03 -2.14
C GLY A 224 -1.21 6.40 -1.85
N PHE A 225 -1.45 6.97 -0.68
CA PHE A 225 -0.80 8.21 -0.23
C PHE A 225 0.48 7.92 0.56
N PRO A 226 1.52 8.75 0.41
CA PRO A 226 2.78 8.58 1.10
C PRO A 226 2.64 8.76 2.62
N ALA A 227 3.30 7.89 3.37
CA ALA A 227 3.57 8.08 4.79
C ALA A 227 4.97 8.70 4.97
N LEU A 228 4.99 9.90 5.53
CA LEU A 228 6.20 10.70 5.75
C LEU A 228 6.59 10.60 7.22
N ILE A 229 7.81 10.14 7.49
CA ILE A 229 8.31 9.98 8.85
C ILE A 229 9.31 11.09 9.13
N ILE A 230 9.20 11.68 10.32
CA ILE A 230 10.19 12.61 10.84
C ILE A 230 10.70 12.14 12.19
N GLY A 231 11.95 12.48 12.48
CA GLY A 231 12.60 12.06 13.72
C GLY A 231 13.93 12.76 13.92
N ALA A 232 14.69 12.27 14.89
CA ALA A 232 16.09 12.64 15.10
C ALA A 232 16.93 11.39 15.36
N THR A 233 18.24 11.50 15.22
CA THR A 233 19.16 10.44 15.64
C THR A 233 19.86 10.82 16.93
N ASP A 234 20.08 9.85 17.81
CA ASP A 234 20.89 10.06 19.02
C ASP A 234 22.39 9.83 18.76
N LEU A 235 23.20 10.00 19.81
CA LEU A 235 24.65 9.77 19.77
C LEU A 235 25.03 8.31 19.48
N LYS A 236 24.13 7.36 19.75
CA LYS A 236 24.30 5.94 19.41
C LYS A 236 23.87 5.64 17.97
N LYS A 237 23.57 6.67 17.17
CA LYS A 237 23.10 6.59 15.78
C LYS A 237 21.75 5.86 15.66
N VAL A 238 20.98 5.80 16.75
CA VAL A 238 19.63 5.23 16.75
C VAL A 238 18.66 6.29 16.29
N PHE A 239 17.81 5.95 15.32
CA PHE A 239 16.76 6.83 14.83
C PHE A 239 15.54 6.76 15.74
N HIS A 240 15.09 7.92 16.21
CA HIS A 240 13.93 8.10 17.07
C HIS A 240 12.86 8.87 16.28
N PRO A 241 11.86 8.18 15.71
CA PRO A 241 10.75 8.85 15.03
C PRO A 241 9.93 9.61 16.06
N PHE A 242 9.59 10.87 15.79
CA PHE A 242 8.69 11.63 16.65
C PHE A 242 7.45 12.17 15.93
N GLY A 243 7.30 11.91 14.64
CA GLY A 243 6.14 12.34 13.90
C GLY A 243 5.88 11.46 12.68
N LEU A 244 4.60 11.27 12.40
CA LEU A 244 4.11 10.60 11.20
C LEU A 244 3.13 11.52 10.49
N ALA A 245 3.38 11.80 9.22
CA ALA A 245 2.45 12.50 8.36
C ALA A 245 1.89 11.61 7.26
N ILE A 246 0.63 11.83 6.94
CA ILE A 246 -0.02 11.29 5.76
C ILE A 246 -0.46 12.49 4.94
N CYS A 247 0.13 12.65 3.77
CA CYS A 247 -0.10 13.79 2.88
C CYS A 247 -0.51 13.28 1.51
N SER A 248 -1.30 14.07 0.77
CA SER A 248 -1.63 13.72 -0.60
C SER A 248 -0.40 13.69 -1.53
N ASN A 249 0.63 14.48 -1.21
CA ASN A 249 1.84 14.64 -2.01
C ASN A 249 3.09 14.84 -1.12
N GLU A 250 4.25 14.96 -1.78
CA GLU A 250 5.57 15.21 -1.17
C GLU A 250 6.15 16.56 -1.63
N LYS A 251 5.30 17.60 -1.75
CA LYS A 251 5.70 18.93 -2.22
C LYS A 251 6.15 19.81 -1.04
N THR A 252 6.76 20.95 -1.34
CA THR A 252 7.20 21.96 -0.35
C THR A 252 6.11 22.34 0.65
N LYS A 253 4.85 22.48 0.19
CA LYS A 253 3.71 22.82 1.05
C LYS A 253 3.43 21.72 2.08
N ASP A 254 3.68 20.46 1.74
CA ASP A 254 3.45 19.29 2.61
C ASP A 254 4.52 19.21 3.70
N PHE A 255 5.79 19.37 3.34
CA PHE A 255 6.88 19.45 4.32
C PHE A 255 6.78 20.68 5.23
N LYS A 256 6.41 21.85 4.68
CA LYS A 256 6.11 23.04 5.51
C LYS A 256 5.02 22.75 6.54
N PHE A 257 3.95 22.07 6.14
CA PHE A 257 2.88 21.65 7.06
C PHE A 257 3.41 20.72 8.16
N ILE A 258 4.26 19.74 7.81
CA ILE A 258 4.85 18.80 8.77
C ILE A 258 5.69 19.57 9.80
N PHE A 259 6.61 20.42 9.35
CA PHE A 259 7.48 21.18 10.25
C PHE A 259 6.71 22.15 11.14
N ASN A 260 5.67 22.83 10.62
CA ASN A 260 4.77 23.64 11.44
C ASN A 260 3.99 22.79 12.46
N SER A 261 3.60 21.57 12.10
CA SER A 261 2.87 20.67 13.00
C SER A 261 3.73 20.26 14.21
N ILE A 262 5.05 20.18 14.06
CA ILE A 262 5.97 19.97 15.19
C ILE A 262 5.87 21.14 16.17
N GLN A 263 5.98 22.38 15.67
CA GLN A 263 5.89 23.59 16.51
C GLN A 263 4.55 23.64 17.27
N ILE A 264 3.43 23.40 16.56
CA ILE A 264 2.10 23.31 17.16
C ILE A 264 2.06 22.22 18.25
N GLY A 265 2.69 21.07 17.99
CA GLY A 265 2.78 19.99 18.97
C GLY A 265 3.53 20.38 20.23
N LEU A 266 4.67 21.05 20.08
CA LEU A 266 5.49 21.54 21.20
C LEU A 266 4.75 22.59 22.03
N GLU A 267 4.07 23.54 21.39
CA GLU A 267 3.23 24.53 22.07
C GLU A 267 2.10 23.84 22.87
N LYS A 268 1.43 22.86 22.25
CA LYS A 268 0.36 22.07 22.88
C LYS A 268 0.81 21.36 24.15
N ILE A 269 2.05 20.87 24.20
CA ILE A 269 2.63 20.24 25.40
C ILE A 269 3.43 21.21 26.28
N LYS A 270 3.32 22.53 26.03
CA LYS A 270 3.99 23.61 26.79
C LYS A 270 5.51 23.46 26.84
N LYS A 271 6.12 23.09 25.71
CA LYS A 271 7.56 23.05 25.50
C LYS A 271 8.01 24.22 24.63
N ASP A 272 9.30 24.53 24.71
CA ASP A 272 9.92 25.53 23.85
C ASP A 272 9.84 25.11 22.39
N LEU A 273 9.72 26.12 21.52
CA LEU A 273 9.71 25.92 20.07
C LEU A 273 11.07 25.39 19.60
N LEU A 274 11.01 24.46 18.65
CA LEU A 274 12.19 23.83 18.09
C LEU A 274 12.99 24.83 17.25
N LYS A 275 14.31 24.87 17.45
CA LYS A 275 15.26 25.65 16.67
C LYS A 275 16.37 24.72 16.15
N PRO A 276 16.06 23.89 15.14
CA PRO A 276 16.99 22.87 14.67
C PRO A 276 18.17 23.52 13.95
N SER A 277 19.39 23.14 14.32
CA SER A 277 20.62 23.61 13.68
C SER A 277 20.98 22.82 12.43
N ALA A 278 20.32 21.69 12.19
CA ALA A 278 20.55 20.86 11.01
C ALA A 278 19.28 20.16 10.51
N LEU A 279 19.23 19.98 9.19
CA LEU A 279 18.25 19.16 8.48
C LEU A 279 18.98 17.96 7.85
N VAL A 280 18.60 16.76 8.24
CA VAL A 280 19.04 15.50 7.63
C VAL A 280 17.94 15.02 6.67
N SER A 281 18.25 14.88 5.38
CA SER A 281 17.26 14.44 4.38
C SER A 281 17.93 13.76 3.20
N ASP A 282 17.17 13.26 2.24
CA ASP A 282 17.65 12.77 0.94
C ASP A 282 18.10 13.90 -0.03
N ALA A 283 18.11 15.15 0.46
CA ALA A 283 18.40 16.39 -0.26
C ALA A 283 17.33 16.81 -1.28
N ALA A 284 16.10 16.29 -1.19
CA ALA A 284 14.99 16.79 -1.99
C ALA A 284 14.70 18.28 -1.72
N ASP A 285 14.52 19.05 -2.80
CA ASP A 285 14.22 20.48 -2.72
C ASP A 285 12.90 20.78 -1.98
N SER A 286 11.92 19.88 -2.09
CA SER A 286 10.65 20.02 -1.38
C SER A 286 10.83 20.03 0.14
N ILE A 287 11.70 19.14 0.66
CA ILE A 287 12.03 19.07 2.09
C ILE A 287 12.79 20.32 2.50
N LYS A 288 13.84 20.66 1.74
CA LYS A 288 14.69 21.83 1.99
C LYS A 288 13.87 23.12 2.07
N ASN A 289 13.05 23.37 1.06
CA ASN A 289 12.21 24.55 0.99
C ASN A 289 11.14 24.55 2.09
N GLY A 290 10.57 23.37 2.41
CA GLY A 290 9.62 23.21 3.51
C GLY A 290 10.24 23.60 4.85
N PHE A 291 11.47 23.14 5.11
CA PHE A 291 12.22 23.41 6.34
C PHE A 291 12.58 24.89 6.46
N LYS A 292 13.16 25.47 5.41
CA LYS A 292 13.49 26.89 5.31
C LYS A 292 12.30 27.80 5.60
N ASN A 293 11.12 27.43 5.09
CA ASN A 293 9.87 28.18 5.31
C ASN A 293 9.38 28.20 6.76
N VAL A 294 9.90 27.34 7.64
CA VAL A 294 9.49 27.23 9.05
C VAL A 294 10.61 27.63 10.00
N PHE A 295 11.84 27.14 9.78
CA PHE A 295 12.96 27.30 10.71
C PHE A 295 14.01 28.33 10.28
N LYS A 296 13.79 29.04 9.16
CA LYS A 296 14.69 30.05 8.56
C LYS A 296 15.94 29.45 7.89
N ASP A 297 16.86 30.32 7.47
CA ASP A 297 17.99 30.01 6.56
C ASP A 297 19.27 29.52 7.23
N GLU A 298 19.43 29.75 8.52
CA GLU A 298 20.67 29.41 9.24
C GLU A 298 20.60 27.97 9.77
N TYR A 299 20.89 27.00 8.91
CA TYR A 299 20.97 25.59 9.29
C TYR A 299 21.96 24.80 8.40
N ASN A 300 22.46 23.70 8.93
CA ASN A 300 23.28 22.76 8.18
C ASN A 300 22.40 21.76 7.42
N GLN A 301 22.52 21.72 6.09
CA GLN A 301 21.90 20.67 5.28
C GLN A 301 22.82 19.43 5.25
N ILE A 302 22.34 18.32 5.82
CA ILE A 302 23.08 17.07 5.95
C ILE A 302 22.42 16.00 5.09
N MET A 303 23.25 15.25 4.36
CA MET A 303 22.80 14.09 3.60
C MET A 303 22.49 12.92 4.54
N CYS A 304 21.30 12.34 4.42
CA CYS A 304 20.91 11.13 5.14
C CYS A 304 21.87 9.97 4.84
N TRP A 305 22.46 9.40 5.89
CA TRP A 305 23.44 8.31 5.79
C TRP A 305 22.91 7.09 5.05
N SER A 306 21.67 6.66 5.34
CA SER A 306 21.06 5.50 4.68
C SER A 306 20.92 5.70 3.17
N HIS A 307 20.53 6.90 2.74
CA HIS A 307 20.46 7.25 1.31
C HIS A 307 21.83 7.31 0.67
N MET A 308 22.80 7.92 1.36
CA MET A 308 24.19 7.99 0.90
C MET A 308 24.77 6.57 0.73
N LYS A 309 24.67 5.74 1.77
CA LYS A 309 25.13 4.35 1.78
C LYS A 309 24.50 3.54 0.65
N MET A 310 23.19 3.64 0.44
CA MET A 310 22.52 2.95 -0.67
C MET A 310 23.06 3.39 -2.03
N LYS A 311 23.27 4.69 -2.25
CA LYS A 311 23.86 5.21 -3.49
C LYS A 311 25.29 4.71 -3.71
N VAL A 312 26.09 4.65 -2.65
CA VAL A 312 27.46 4.10 -2.70
C VAL A 312 27.43 2.60 -3.00
N GLN A 313 26.60 1.83 -2.31
CA GLN A 313 26.47 0.37 -2.52
C GLN A 313 26.07 0.03 -3.94
N ASN A 314 25.13 0.78 -4.53
CA ASN A 314 24.72 0.61 -5.93
C ASN A 314 25.84 0.89 -6.94
N ARG A 315 26.93 1.55 -6.53
CA ARG A 315 28.12 1.75 -7.37
C ARG A 315 29.19 0.71 -7.09
N ILE A 316 29.43 0.43 -5.81
CA ILE A 316 30.41 -0.57 -5.36
C ILE A 316 30.03 -1.97 -5.84
N CYS A 317 28.74 -2.29 -5.98
CA CYS A 317 28.29 -3.60 -6.48
C CYS A 317 28.72 -3.92 -7.93
N HIS A 318 29.25 -2.95 -8.67
CA HIS A 318 29.80 -3.14 -10.01
C HIS A 318 31.32 -3.42 -10.02
N ILE A 319 31.95 -3.52 -8.85
CA ILE A 319 33.35 -3.93 -8.71
C ILE A 319 33.39 -5.47 -8.72
N ASP A 320 34.17 -6.03 -9.64
CA ASP A 320 34.26 -7.49 -9.82
C ASP A 320 34.91 -8.17 -8.61
N ASP A 321 35.90 -7.52 -8.00
CA ASP A 321 36.55 -7.99 -6.78
C ASP A 321 35.73 -7.61 -5.54
N LYS A 322 35.09 -8.64 -4.95
CA LYS A 322 34.27 -8.47 -3.75
C LYS A 322 35.07 -8.13 -2.50
N ALA A 323 36.31 -8.60 -2.38
CA ALA A 323 37.13 -8.30 -1.20
C ALA A 323 37.46 -6.81 -1.16
N ILE A 324 37.82 -6.23 -2.31
CA ILE A 324 38.03 -4.79 -2.47
C ILE A 324 36.73 -4.02 -2.21
N ALA A 325 35.60 -4.48 -2.76
CA ALA A 325 34.30 -3.86 -2.56
C ALA A 325 33.89 -3.78 -1.07
N ASP A 326 34.08 -4.87 -0.33
CA ASP A 326 33.78 -4.96 1.09
C ASP A 326 34.74 -4.09 1.92
N GLU A 327 36.04 -4.09 1.60
CA GLU A 327 37.03 -3.22 2.24
C GLU A 327 36.70 -1.73 2.05
N MET A 328 36.35 -1.32 0.82
CA MET A 328 35.93 0.04 0.54
C MET A 328 34.69 0.45 1.32
N MET A 329 33.71 -0.44 1.45
CA MET A 329 32.50 -0.16 2.23
C MET A 329 32.82 -0.01 3.71
N ASN A 330 33.70 -0.87 4.25
CA ASN A 330 34.17 -0.77 5.64
C ASN A 330 34.91 0.56 5.88
N ASP A 331 35.79 0.98 4.99
CA ASP A 331 36.50 2.27 5.11
C ASP A 331 35.50 3.46 5.11
N ILE A 332 34.49 3.43 4.25
CA ILE A 332 33.43 4.45 4.21
C ILE A 332 32.63 4.46 5.52
N GLU A 333 32.30 3.30 6.08
CA GLU A 333 31.64 3.20 7.38
C GLU A 333 32.51 3.76 8.51
N MET A 334 33.82 3.55 8.45
CA MET A 334 34.77 4.14 9.40
C MET A 334 34.82 5.67 9.31
N LEU A 335 34.69 6.25 8.11
CA LEU A 335 34.59 7.72 7.98
C LEU A 335 33.42 8.28 8.79
N GLN A 336 32.29 7.56 8.87
CA GLN A 336 31.12 7.95 9.65
C GLN A 336 31.35 7.92 11.17
N LEU A 337 32.44 7.33 11.65
CA LEU A 337 32.80 7.30 13.07
C LEU A 337 33.67 8.49 13.48
N SER A 338 34.01 9.37 12.53
CA SER A 338 34.76 10.59 12.80
C SER A 338 34.00 11.47 13.79
N ASN A 339 34.65 11.76 14.91
CA ASN A 339 34.09 12.56 16.01
C ASN A 339 34.34 14.08 15.85
N SER A 340 34.95 14.50 14.74
CA SER A 340 35.18 15.90 14.40
C SER A 340 35.37 16.05 12.88
N SER A 341 35.15 17.27 12.38
CA SER A 341 35.40 17.62 10.97
C SER A 341 36.87 17.41 10.61
N THR A 342 37.81 17.78 11.47
CA THR A 342 39.25 17.58 11.23
C THR A 342 39.62 16.10 11.09
N VAL A 343 39.10 15.24 11.98
CA VAL A 343 39.34 13.78 11.89
C VAL A 343 38.72 13.22 10.61
N PHE A 344 37.51 13.68 10.25
CA PHE A 344 36.84 13.27 9.02
C PHE A 344 37.64 13.65 7.77
N GLU A 345 38.11 14.90 7.68
CA GLU A 345 38.89 15.39 6.53
C GLU A 345 40.22 14.66 6.38
N LEU A 346 40.89 14.38 7.51
CA LEU A 346 42.13 13.59 7.51
C LEU A 346 41.87 12.16 7.07
N ALA A 347 40.86 11.50 7.64
CA ALA A 347 40.48 10.13 7.28
C ALA A 347 40.05 10.03 5.82
N LEU A 348 39.30 11.01 5.31
CA LEU A 348 38.93 11.12 3.90
C LEU A 348 40.18 11.29 3.02
N THR A 349 41.14 12.12 3.43
CA THR A 349 42.40 12.28 2.72
C THR A 349 43.19 10.97 2.65
N LEU A 350 43.22 10.20 3.74
CA LEU A 350 43.87 8.89 3.79
C LEU A 350 43.14 7.86 2.92
N PHE A 351 41.81 7.81 2.99
CA PHE A 351 40.97 6.97 2.14
C PHE A 351 41.24 7.24 0.65
N MET A 352 41.27 8.52 0.25
CA MET A 352 41.55 8.93 -1.13
C MET A 352 42.99 8.61 -1.59
N LYS A 353 43.94 8.44 -0.66
CA LYS A 353 45.33 8.04 -0.96
C LYS A 353 45.50 6.52 -1.03
N LYS A 354 44.82 5.78 -0.15
CA LYS A 354 44.88 4.31 -0.05
C LYS A 354 44.42 3.62 -1.33
N GLU A 355 43.49 4.25 -2.05
CA GLU A 355 42.85 3.63 -3.21
C GLU A 355 43.08 4.43 -4.53
N PRO A 356 44.27 4.32 -5.18
CA PRO A 356 44.60 5.04 -6.40
C PRO A 356 43.68 4.71 -7.59
N HIS A 357 43.23 3.46 -7.71
CA HIS A 357 42.26 3.02 -8.74
C HIS A 357 40.84 3.53 -8.47
N VAL A 358 40.51 3.76 -7.20
CA VAL A 358 39.27 4.42 -6.77
C VAL A 358 39.37 5.91 -7.02
N ARG A 359 40.53 6.56 -6.97
CA ARG A 359 40.65 8.00 -7.27
C ARG A 359 40.04 8.36 -8.63
N SER A 360 40.23 7.59 -9.70
CA SER A 360 39.60 7.88 -10.99
C SER A 360 38.10 7.52 -11.05
N ARG A 361 37.68 6.36 -10.52
CA ARG A 361 36.26 5.95 -10.53
C ARG A 361 35.39 6.66 -9.47
N PHE A 362 35.91 6.84 -8.26
CA PHE A 362 35.33 7.63 -7.17
C PHE A 362 35.44 9.12 -7.41
N LEU A 363 36.45 9.71 -8.06
CA LEU A 363 36.31 11.11 -8.49
C LEU A 363 35.27 11.24 -9.61
N VAL A 364 35.05 10.24 -10.45
CA VAL A 364 33.92 10.24 -11.39
C VAL A 364 32.57 10.03 -10.69
N ILE A 365 32.49 9.15 -9.68
CA ILE A 365 31.27 8.89 -8.90
C ILE A 365 30.99 10.05 -7.94
N ALA A 366 31.95 10.45 -7.11
CA ALA A 366 31.90 11.59 -6.22
C ALA A 366 31.82 12.90 -6.98
N SER A 367 32.52 13.15 -8.11
CA SER A 367 32.26 14.38 -8.89
C SER A 367 30.95 14.32 -9.65
N ASN A 368 30.43 13.18 -10.12
CA ASN A 368 29.05 13.17 -10.64
C ASN A 368 28.01 13.36 -9.53
N ILE A 369 28.28 12.85 -8.33
CA ILE A 369 27.44 13.05 -7.15
C ILE A 369 27.53 14.52 -6.69
N ILE A 370 28.73 15.11 -6.62
CA ILE A 370 29.02 16.51 -6.20
C ILE A 370 28.63 17.54 -7.28
N ASN A 371 28.80 17.24 -8.57
CA ASN A 371 28.39 18.09 -9.69
C ASN A 371 26.87 18.09 -9.84
N ASN A 372 26.20 16.93 -9.65
CA ASN A 372 24.74 16.90 -9.50
C ASN A 372 24.27 17.45 -8.14
N TRP A 373 25.17 17.64 -7.17
CA TRP A 373 24.89 18.38 -5.93
C TRP A 373 25.09 19.91 -6.09
N SER A 374 25.59 20.43 -7.22
CA SER A 374 25.99 21.85 -7.35
C SER A 374 25.64 22.60 -8.65
N ILE A 375 24.92 22.02 -9.60
CA ILE A 375 24.42 22.75 -10.78
C ILE A 375 22.90 22.62 -10.76
N GLU A 376 22.11 23.66 -10.53
CA GLU A 376 22.25 25.04 -11.02
C GLU A 376 22.51 26.07 -9.90
N ARG A 377 23.59 26.87 -10.03
CA ARG A 377 23.55 28.31 -9.73
C ARG A 377 24.77 29.08 -10.25
N ASP A 378 24.43 30.19 -10.88
CA ASP A 378 25.14 31.43 -11.19
C ASP A 378 26.57 31.60 -10.61
N PRO A 379 27.60 31.84 -11.46
CA PRO A 379 28.98 32.10 -11.05
C PRO A 379 29.19 33.41 -10.27
N SER A 380 28.15 34.22 -10.03
CA SER A 380 28.22 35.42 -9.18
C SER A 380 27.83 35.23 -7.71
N SER A 381 27.40 34.03 -7.30
CA SER A 381 26.92 33.78 -5.93
C SER A 381 28.05 33.54 -4.92
N THR A 382 28.17 34.43 -3.91
CA THR A 382 29.13 34.36 -2.78
C THR A 382 28.83 33.25 -1.73
N ASN A 383 27.86 32.36 -1.98
CA ASN A 383 27.57 31.22 -1.11
C ASN A 383 28.55 30.06 -1.31
N ALA A 384 29.69 30.14 -0.63
CA ALA A 384 30.52 28.97 -0.37
C ALA A 384 29.73 27.99 0.52
N LYS A 385 29.55 26.74 0.06
CA LYS A 385 29.05 25.66 0.92
C LYS A 385 30.08 25.40 2.01
N VAL A 386 29.76 25.80 3.24
CA VAL A 386 30.59 25.51 4.41
C VAL A 386 30.17 24.15 4.95
N PHE A 387 31.08 23.17 4.90
CA PHE A 387 30.93 21.94 5.68
C PHE A 387 30.91 22.29 7.17
N PRO A 388 30.06 21.63 7.99
CA PRO A 388 30.01 21.90 9.42
C PRO A 388 31.40 21.70 10.04
N LYS A 389 31.93 22.79 10.62
CA LYS A 389 33.27 22.84 11.23
C LYS A 389 33.33 22.16 12.61
N GLU A 390 32.20 21.73 13.15
CA GLU A 390 32.11 21.12 14.47
C GLU A 390 31.24 19.85 14.46
N PRO A 391 31.57 18.85 15.31
CA PRO A 391 30.72 17.69 15.52
C PRO A 391 29.36 18.11 16.11
N THR A 392 28.34 17.28 15.92
CA THR A 392 27.02 17.45 16.54
C THR A 392 27.18 17.40 18.07
N ILE A 393 27.24 18.57 18.72
CA ILE A 393 27.60 18.77 20.13
C ILE A 393 26.65 18.07 21.12
N CYS A 394 27.26 17.65 22.23
CA CYS A 394 26.76 17.07 23.49
C CYS A 394 25.28 17.27 23.85
N LEU A 395 24.63 16.14 24.15
CA LEU A 395 23.61 16.08 25.21
C LEU A 395 24.35 15.82 26.53
N ASN A 396 24.60 16.86 27.31
CA ASN A 396 24.90 16.65 28.73
C ASN A 396 23.58 16.30 29.43
N LEU A 397 23.52 15.10 30.00
CA LEU A 397 22.47 14.68 30.93
C LEU A 397 22.53 15.52 32.21
#